data_AF-H1KSF9-F1
#
_entry.id   AF-H1KSF9-F1
#
_cell.length_a   1.000
_cell.length_b   1.000
_cell.length_c   1.000
_cell.angle_alpha   90.00
_cell.angle_beta   90.00
_cell.angle_gamma   90.00
#
_symmetry.space_group_name_H-M   'P 1'
#
loop_
_entity.id
_entity.type
_entity.pdbx_description
1 polymer ?
#
loop_
_entity_poly.entity_id
_entity_poly.type
_entity_poly.pdbx_seq_one_letter_code
_entity_poly.pdbx_strand_id
1 'polypeptide(L)' 'MSATGLPPDLLARLDDLLGSGGLLTDEADCAPFAIDWRRLFPGRPAAVARPSS' A
#
# COMPACT_ATOMS: atom_id res chain seq x y z
N MET A 1 16.91 14.56 3.61
CA MET A 1 16.91 13.15 3.15
C MET A 1 15.78 13.02 2.15
N SER A 2 16.12 13.01 0.86
CA SER A 2 15.13 13.00 -0.20
C SER A 2 14.32 11.71 -0.13
N ALA A 3 13.05 11.82 0.25
CA ALA A 3 12.11 10.71 0.10
C ALA A 3 12.05 10.35 -1.39
N THR A 4 12.20 9.07 -1.68
CA THR A 4 12.15 8.44 -3.00
C THR A 4 11.10 9.09 -3.90
N GLY A 5 11.52 9.51 -5.10
CA GLY A 5 10.75 10.29 -6.07
C GLY A 5 9.58 9.52 -6.67
N LEU A 6 8.52 9.33 -5.88
CA LEU A 6 7.24 8.90 -6.40
C LEU A 6 6.46 10.12 -6.89
N PRO A 7 5.74 10.01 -8.02
CA PRO A 7 4.82 11.05 -8.45
C PRO A 7 3.84 11.38 -7.32
N PRO A 8 3.55 12.67 -7.07
CA PRO A 8 2.68 13.08 -5.96
C PRO A 8 1.24 12.55 -6.09
N ASP A 9 0.83 12.19 -7.30
CA ASP A 9 -0.49 11.70 -7.68
C ASP A 9 -0.58 10.17 -7.78
N LEU A 10 0.50 9.43 -7.49
CA LEU A 10 0.54 7.98 -7.71
C LEU A 10 -0.57 7.23 -6.96
N LEU A 11 -0.81 7.55 -5.69
CA LEU A 11 -1.83 6.87 -4.89
C LEU A 11 -3.24 7.15 -5.40
N ALA A 12 -3.53 8.39 -5.79
CA ALA A 12 -4.82 8.75 -6.40
C ALA A 12 -5.07 7.99 -7.70
N ARG A 13 -4.04 7.89 -8.57
CA ARG A 13 -4.15 7.13 -9.82
C ARG A 13 -4.36 5.64 -9.60
N LEU A 14 -3.78 5.08 -8.54
CA LEU A 14 -4.01 3.67 -8.18
C LEU A 14 -5.42 3.46 -7.63
N ASP A 15 -5.93 4.38 -6.80
CA ASP A 15 -7.28 4.32 -6.27
C ASP A 15 -8.34 4.36 -7.40
N ASP A 16 -8.16 5.28 -8.37
CA ASP A 16 -9.01 5.37 -9.56
C ASP A 16 -9.03 4.08 -10.39
N LEU A 17 -7.87 3.43 -10.55
CA LEU A 17 -7.73 2.21 -11.36
C LEU A 17 -8.28 0.97 -10.65
N LEU A 18 -8.08 0.85 -9.34
CA LEU A 18 -8.44 -0.33 -8.57
C LEU A 18 -9.88 -0.25 -8.03
N GLY A 19 -10.48 0.95 -8.04
CA GLY A 19 -11.82 1.21 -7.56
C GLY A 19 -11.93 1.17 -6.04
N SER A 20 -13.16 1.38 -5.54
CA SER A 20 -13.43 1.44 -4.09
C SER A 20 -12.99 0.16 -3.38
N GLY A 21 -12.15 0.31 -2.36
CA GLY A 21 -11.55 -0.80 -1.63
C GLY A 21 -10.42 -1.52 -2.37
N GLY A 22 -10.09 -1.11 -3.59
CA GLY A 22 -8.96 -1.65 -4.34
C GLY A 22 -7.60 -1.22 -3.81
N LEU A 23 -7.53 -0.16 -2.99
CA LEU A 23 -6.31 0.35 -2.39
C LEU A 23 -6.48 0.56 -0.87
N LEU A 24 -5.60 -0.03 -0.07
CA LEU A 24 -5.52 0.23 1.37
C LEU A 24 -4.38 1.23 1.62
N THR A 25 -4.64 2.29 2.37
CA THR A 25 -3.64 3.31 2.75
C THR A 25 -3.58 3.55 4.25
N ASP A 26 -4.62 3.15 5.00
CA ASP A 26 -4.60 3.18 6.45
C ASP A 26 -3.59 2.17 7.01
N GLU A 27 -2.86 2.57 8.04
CA GLU A 27 -1.80 1.77 8.65
C GLU A 27 -2.36 0.49 9.29
N ALA A 28 -3.55 0.53 9.89
CA ALA A 28 -4.20 -0.63 10.49
C ALA A 28 -4.66 -1.64 9.43
N ASP A 29 -5.16 -1.15 8.29
CA ASP A 29 -5.58 -2.00 7.16
C ASP A 29 -4.38 -2.63 6.46
N CYS A 30 -3.23 -1.94 6.43
CA CYS A 30 -2.00 -2.44 5.83
C CYS A 30 -1.24 -3.41 6.75
N ALA A 31 -1.44 -3.35 8.07
CA ALA A 31 -0.68 -4.11 9.06
C ALA A 31 -0.63 -5.65 8.80
N PRO A 32 -1.72 -6.32 8.37
CA PRO A 32 -1.67 -7.74 8.06
C PRO A 32 -0.73 -8.10 6.90
N PHE A 33 -0.48 -7.16 5.98
CA PHE A 33 0.37 -7.33 4.81
C PHE A 33 1.81 -6.86 5.04
N ALA A 34 2.05 -6.17 6.15
CA ALA A 34 3.35 -5.63 6.52
C ALA A 34 4.29 -6.67 7.14
N ILE A 35 3.84 -7.90 7.33
CA ILE A 35 4.59 -8.95 8.00
C ILE A 35 4.30 -10.32 7.38
N ASP A 36 5.34 -11.12 7.16
CA ASP A 36 5.19 -12.49 6.69
C ASP A 36 4.87 -13.46 7.86
N TRP A 37 4.51 -14.70 7.53
CA TRP A 37 4.09 -15.72 8.51
C TRP A 37 5.18 -16.07 9.55
N ARG A 38 6.47 -15.88 9.23
CA ARG A 38 7.61 -16.09 10.16
C ARG A 38 7.82 -14.94 11.11
N ARG A 39 7.26 -13.76 10.80
CA ARG A 39 7.37 -12.53 11.60
C ARG A 39 8.80 -12.02 11.79
N LEU A 40 9.69 -12.27 10.82
CA LEU A 40 11.10 -11.88 10.92
C LEU A 40 11.39 -10.49 10.35
N PHE A 41 10.56 -9.99 9.44
CA PHE A 41 10.81 -8.73 8.72
C PHE A 41 9.56 -7.85 8.69
N PRO A 42 9.24 -7.14 9.79
CA PRO A 42 8.16 -6.16 9.78
C PRO A 42 8.52 -4.98 8.87
N GLY A 43 7.59 -4.61 7.99
CA GLY A 43 7.68 -3.46 7.10
C GLY A 43 6.71 -2.34 7.46
N ARG A 44 6.79 -1.24 6.69
CA ARG A 44 5.84 -0.14 6.76
C ARG A 44 5.45 0.28 5.33
N PRO A 45 4.58 -0.48 4.66
CA PRO A 45 4.17 -0.17 3.30
C PRO A 45 3.42 1.17 3.27
N ALA A 46 3.55 1.90 2.17
CA ALA A 46 2.77 3.13 1.95
C ALA A 46 1.31 2.83 1.57
N ALA A 47 1.06 1.70 0.91
CA ALA A 47 -0.25 1.22 0.54
C ALA A 47 -0.22 -0.29 0.18
N VAL A 48 -1.40 -0.92 0.13
CA VAL A 48 -1.60 -2.29 -0.39
C VAL A 48 -2.63 -2.24 -1.53
N ALA A 49 -2.22 -2.65 -2.73
CA ALA A 49 -3.11 -2.76 -3.89
C ALA A 49 -3.78 -4.14 -3.94
N ARG A 50 -5.08 -4.17 -4.25
CA ARG A 50 -5.94 -5.36 -4.29
C ARG A 50 -6.70 -5.43 -5.63
N PRO A 51 -6.03 -5.83 -6.72
CA PRO A 51 -6.67 -5.91 -8.04
C PRO A 51 -7.76 -6.99 -8.08
N SER A 52 -8.78 -6.77 -8.91
CA SER A 52 -9.92 -7.68 -9.08
C SER A 52 -9.79 -8.66 -10.25
N SER A 53 -8.72 -8.59 -11.05
CA SER A 53 -8.44 -9.46 -12.22
C SER A 53 -6.96 -9.53 -12.54
#